data_AF-H2XNU5-F1
#
_entry.id   AF-H2XNU5-F1
#
_cell.length_a   1.000
_cell.length_b   1.000
_cell.length_c   1.000
_cell.angle_alpha   90.00
_cell.angle_beta   90.00
_cell.angle_gamma   90.00
#
_symmetry.space_group_name_H-M   'P 1'
#
loop_
_entity.id
_entity.type
_entity.pdbx_description
1 polymer ?
#
loop_
_entity_poly.entity_id
_entity_poly.type
_entity_poly.pdbx_seq_one_letter_code
_entity_poly.pdbx_strand_id
1 'polypeptide(L)'
;MEKGAGMDDRTFVYDQYDLNHAFGVSTSDITNGVTLNFDDLLVKTWEIAQSNAVSNYELKIECRRVPGPLGIVAQLNTQRTSNRRKPQVFNNVSLPFNPDQFNFTKIKQNELLFNIYKKDGHSRTLVGSCVVNVSPFAKCHSLIVPDPNSCRPQIMAVDGIKLALELQALSRNKTLVTVFNSMCGQASVNHLHLHCYYMPKING
;
A
#
# COMPACT_ATOMS: atom_id res chain seq x y z
N MET A 1 2.19 30.23 25.31
CA MET A 1 3.14 29.76 24.28
C MET A 1 2.98 28.26 24.18
N GLU A 2 1.99 27.81 23.39
CA GLU A 2 1.81 26.39 23.10
C GLU A 2 2.87 25.97 22.08
N LYS A 3 3.64 24.94 22.43
CA LYS A 3 4.51 24.25 21.50
C LYS A 3 3.62 23.60 20.44
N GLY A 4 3.54 24.21 19.26
CA GLY A 4 2.91 23.60 18.10
C GLY A 4 3.57 22.26 17.81
N ALA A 5 2.80 21.18 17.92
CA ALA A 5 3.19 19.85 17.52
C ALA A 5 3.71 19.89 16.07
N GLY A 6 4.91 19.32 15.86
CA GLY A 6 5.60 19.33 14.58
C GLY A 6 4.76 18.78 13.44
N MET A 7 4.93 19.37 12.26
CA MET A 7 4.36 18.89 11.00
C MET A 7 4.79 17.42 10.78
N ASP A 8 3.77 16.56 10.70
CA ASP A 8 3.72 15.09 10.68
C ASP A 8 4.78 14.35 9.82
N ASP A 9 5.48 13.37 10.43
CA ASP A 9 6.52 12.47 9.87
C ASP A 9 5.95 11.41 8.89
N ARG A 10 4.75 11.67 8.32
CA ARG A 10 3.91 10.74 7.54
C ARG A 10 3.83 11.09 6.07
N THR A 11 4.98 11.39 5.47
CA THR A 11 5.09 11.77 4.06
C THR A 11 6.25 11.02 3.40
N PHE A 12 5.97 10.38 2.27
CA PHE A 12 6.97 9.90 1.33
C PHE A 12 7.02 10.83 0.12
N VAL A 13 8.20 11.30 -0.25
CA VAL A 13 8.40 12.16 -1.41
C VAL A 13 9.48 11.54 -2.28
N TYR A 14 9.21 11.41 -3.58
CA TYR A 14 10.19 11.00 -4.58
C TYR A 14 10.09 11.88 -5.82
N ASP A 15 11.14 11.91 -6.63
CA ASP A 15 11.16 12.60 -7.91
C ASP A 15 11.69 11.71 -9.05
N GLN A 16 11.89 12.32 -10.22
CA GLN A 16 12.38 11.61 -11.40
C GLN A 16 13.82 11.11 -11.24
N TYR A 17 14.63 11.75 -10.41
CA TYR A 17 16.00 11.31 -10.13
C TYR A 17 15.99 9.99 -9.36
N ASP A 18 15.16 9.88 -8.32
CA ASP A 18 15.02 8.63 -7.55
C ASP A 18 14.61 7.46 -8.45
N LEU A 19 13.68 7.69 -9.38
CA LEU A 19 13.26 6.68 -10.36
C LEU A 19 14.38 6.33 -11.35
N ASN A 20 15.08 7.31 -11.90
CA ASN A 20 16.18 7.05 -12.83
C ASN A 20 17.28 6.21 -12.17
N HIS A 21 17.60 6.52 -10.90
CA HIS A 21 18.53 5.73 -10.10
C HIS A 21 18.03 4.31 -9.88
N ALA A 22 16.76 4.13 -9.51
CA ALA A 22 16.13 2.82 -9.33
C ALA A 22 16.15 1.96 -10.61
N PHE A 23 15.98 2.58 -11.78
CA PHE A 23 16.03 1.90 -13.09
C PHE A 23 17.45 1.75 -13.65
N GLY A 24 18.49 2.18 -12.93
CA GLY A 24 19.88 2.07 -13.38
C GLY A 24 20.24 2.98 -14.55
N VAL A 25 19.49 4.08 -14.75
CA VAL A 25 19.78 5.09 -15.76
C VAL A 25 20.93 5.97 -15.26
N SER A 26 22.01 6.07 -16.04
CA SER A 26 23.16 6.92 -15.72
C SER A 26 22.75 8.39 -15.65
N THR A 27 22.65 8.95 -14.44
CA THR A 27 22.41 10.38 -14.22
C THR A 27 23.73 11.08 -13.93
N SER A 28 24.16 11.98 -14.81
CA SER A 28 25.38 12.78 -14.67
C SER A 28 25.30 13.89 -13.62
N ASP A 29 24.16 14.09 -12.97
CA ASP A 29 23.94 15.22 -12.07
C ASP A 29 23.77 14.74 -10.62
N ILE A 30 24.80 14.98 -9.81
CA ILE A 30 24.77 14.81 -8.36
C ILE A 30 24.18 16.09 -7.77
N THR A 31 22.97 16.02 -7.21
CA THR A 31 22.56 16.96 -6.16
C THR A 31 21.95 16.23 -4.98
N ASN A 32 22.36 16.72 -3.80
CA ASN A 32 22.13 16.13 -2.50
C ASN A 32 20.65 16.13 -2.11
N GLY A 33 20.16 14.95 -1.75
CA GLY A 33 18.96 14.77 -0.94
C GLY A 33 18.93 13.33 -0.48
N VAL A 34 19.09 13.08 0.82
CA VAL A 34 18.80 11.75 1.38
C VAL A 34 17.29 11.57 1.28
N THR A 35 16.82 10.97 0.19
CA THR A 35 15.41 10.57 0.07
C THR A 35 15.13 9.55 1.15
N LEU A 36 14.06 9.76 1.93
CA LEU A 36 13.58 8.76 2.89
C LEU A 36 13.42 7.43 2.16
N ASN A 37 14.00 6.35 2.69
CA ASN A 37 13.87 5.03 2.10
C ASN A 37 12.41 4.57 2.21
N PHE A 38 11.80 4.24 1.07
CA PHE A 38 10.41 3.76 0.99
C PHE A 38 10.16 2.54 1.90
N ASP A 39 11.07 1.56 1.87
CA ASP A 39 10.93 0.34 2.64
C ASP A 39 11.00 0.60 4.14
N ASP A 40 11.96 1.44 4.57
CA ASP A 40 12.13 1.78 5.99
C ASP A 40 10.90 2.53 6.51
N LEU A 41 10.36 3.46 5.72
CA LEU A 41 9.14 4.19 6.08
C LEU A 41 7.93 3.25 6.15
N LEU A 42 7.76 2.36 5.16
CA LEU A 42 6.67 1.38 5.14
C LEU A 42 6.74 0.42 6.32
N VAL A 43 7.92 -0.13 6.62
CA VAL A 43 8.13 -1.02 7.76
C VAL A 43 7.87 -0.28 9.07
N LYS A 44 8.51 0.89 9.29
CA LYS A 44 8.35 1.69 10.51
C LYS A 44 6.89 2.04 10.77
N THR A 45 6.20 2.62 9.79
CA THR A 45 4.81 3.06 9.95
C THR A 45 3.85 1.89 10.13
N TRP A 46 4.07 0.78 9.42
CA TRP A 46 3.27 -0.43 9.59
C TRP A 46 3.48 -1.07 10.97
N GLU A 47 4.71 -1.17 11.47
CA GLU A 47 5.00 -1.70 12.81
C GLU A 47 4.43 -0.81 13.92
N ILE A 48 4.42 0.51 13.74
CA ILE A 48 3.72 1.45 14.63
C ILE A 48 2.20 1.19 14.62
N ALA A 49 1.60 1.01 13.44
CA ALA A 49 0.16 0.71 13.32
C ALA A 49 -0.20 -0.63 13.98
N GLN A 50 0.66 -1.65 13.85
CA GLN A 50 0.48 -2.93 14.54
C GLN A 50 0.61 -2.77 16.07
N SER A 51 1.60 -2.03 16.55
CA SER A 51 1.83 -1.79 17.99
C SER A 51 0.68 -1.01 18.64
N ASN A 52 0.02 -0.14 17.87
CA ASN A 52 -1.14 0.62 18.29
C ASN A 52 -2.48 -0.13 18.07
N ALA A 53 -2.44 -1.44 17.78
CA ALA A 53 -3.61 -2.28 17.56
C ALA A 53 -4.60 -1.73 16.51
N VAL A 54 -4.10 -1.11 15.44
CA VAL A 54 -4.94 -0.59 14.35
C VAL A 54 -5.53 -1.74 13.52
N SER A 55 -4.78 -2.84 13.37
CA SER A 55 -5.27 -4.06 12.74
C SER A 55 -6.22 -4.83 13.66
N ASN A 56 -7.18 -5.52 13.05
CA ASN A 56 -8.20 -6.31 13.76
C ASN A 56 -7.62 -7.56 14.46
N TYR A 57 -6.35 -7.90 14.18
CA TYR A 57 -5.65 -9.03 14.77
C TYR A 57 -4.13 -8.88 14.60
N GLU A 58 -3.39 -9.59 15.45
CA GLU A 58 -1.95 -9.76 15.31
C GLU A 58 -1.63 -10.74 14.17
N LEU A 59 -0.65 -10.41 13.34
CA LEU A 59 -0.28 -11.23 12.20
C LEU A 59 0.50 -12.48 12.63
N LYS A 60 -0.21 -13.59 12.82
CA LYS A 60 0.37 -14.93 13.05
C LYS A 60 0.02 -15.80 11.86
N ILE A 61 1.04 -16.20 11.10
CA ILE A 61 0.87 -17.00 9.88
C ILE A 61 1.73 -18.24 9.98
N GLU A 62 1.09 -19.39 9.76
CA GLU A 62 1.79 -20.65 9.51
C GLU A 62 1.78 -20.91 8.00
N CYS A 63 2.94 -21.18 7.42
CA CYS A 63 3.10 -21.43 5.99
C CYS A 63 3.56 -22.86 5.75
N ARG A 64 3.01 -23.53 4.74
CA ARG A 64 3.55 -24.79 4.21
C ARG A 64 3.59 -24.78 2.69
N ARG A 65 4.62 -25.41 2.12
CA ARG A 65 4.61 -25.73 0.68
C ARG A 65 3.68 -26.89 0.43
N VAL A 66 2.82 -26.77 -0.57
CA VAL A 66 1.96 -27.86 -1.03
C VAL A 66 2.79 -28.70 -2.01
N PRO A 67 2.89 -30.03 -1.81
CA PRO A 67 3.62 -30.90 -2.74
C PRO A 67 3.09 -30.77 -4.17
N GLY A 68 4.00 -30.66 -5.13
CA GLY A 68 3.67 -30.57 -6.56
C GLY A 68 4.55 -29.59 -7.34
N PRO A 69 4.45 -29.57 -8.67
CA PRO A 69 5.32 -28.76 -9.53
C PRO A 69 4.97 -27.27 -9.55
N LEU A 70 3.81 -26.89 -9.02
CA LEU A 70 3.27 -25.53 -9.09
C LEU A 70 3.84 -24.56 -8.04
N GLY A 71 4.63 -25.06 -7.08
CA GLY A 71 5.22 -24.22 -6.03
C GLY A 71 4.18 -23.53 -5.12
N ILE A 72 3.01 -24.14 -4.93
CA ILE A 72 1.91 -23.56 -4.15
C ILE A 72 2.28 -23.45 -2.66
N VAL A 73 1.83 -22.37 -2.04
CA VAL A 73 2.04 -22.07 -0.62
C VAL A 73 0.69 -21.95 0.04
N ALA A 74 0.43 -22.78 1.04
CA ALA A 74 -0.73 -22.65 1.90
C ALA A 74 -0.36 -21.85 3.15
N GLN A 75 -1.17 -20.84 3.46
CA GLN A 75 -1.02 -20.00 4.64
C GLN A 75 -2.24 -20.15 5.55
N LEU A 76 -2.02 -20.46 6.82
CA LEU A 76 -3.07 -20.52 7.82
C LEU A 76 -3.09 -19.20 8.60
N ASN A 77 -4.23 -18.51 8.54
CA ASN A 77 -4.54 -17.36 9.39
C ASN A 77 -5.97 -17.51 9.92
N THR A 78 -6.10 -18.08 11.12
CA THR A 78 -7.39 -18.42 11.74
C THR A 78 -8.22 -17.19 12.10
N GLN A 79 -7.57 -16.06 12.39
CA GLN A 79 -8.26 -14.82 12.81
C GLN A 79 -8.79 -14.02 11.63
N ARG A 80 -8.10 -14.06 10.48
CA ARG A 80 -8.50 -13.32 9.27
C ARG A 80 -9.90 -13.69 8.78
N THR A 81 -10.26 -14.97 8.84
CA THR A 81 -11.55 -15.44 8.33
C THR A 81 -12.72 -14.80 9.08
N SER A 82 -12.60 -14.66 10.41
CA SER A 82 -13.64 -14.13 11.28
C SER A 82 -13.60 -12.60 11.42
N ASN A 83 -12.40 -12.01 11.38
CA ASN A 83 -12.18 -10.61 11.75
C ASN A 83 -12.02 -9.67 10.55
N ARG A 84 -12.11 -10.17 9.31
CA ARG A 84 -12.09 -9.32 8.12
C ARG A 84 -13.40 -8.53 8.01
N ARG A 85 -13.30 -7.26 7.61
CA ARG A 85 -14.47 -6.43 7.28
C ARG A 85 -15.36 -7.16 6.26
N LYS A 86 -16.68 -7.11 6.47
CA LYS A 86 -17.65 -7.63 5.51
C LYS A 86 -17.46 -6.92 4.15
N PRO A 87 -17.14 -7.64 3.06
CA PRO A 87 -17.01 -7.04 1.74
C PRO A 87 -18.31 -6.40 1.28
N GLN A 88 -18.20 -5.36 0.45
CA GLN A 88 -19.32 -4.89 -0.36
C GLN A 88 -19.74 -5.99 -1.35
N VAL A 89 -21.03 -6.04 -1.68
CA VAL A 89 -21.57 -7.00 -2.65
C VAL A 89 -21.51 -6.37 -4.03
N PHE A 90 -20.82 -7.03 -4.96
CA PHE A 90 -20.70 -6.59 -6.34
C PHE A 90 -21.35 -7.62 -7.27
N ASN A 91 -22.16 -7.13 -8.21
CA ASN A 91 -22.77 -7.91 -9.29
C ASN A 91 -22.20 -7.54 -10.67
N ASN A 92 -21.31 -6.55 -10.73
CA ASN A 92 -20.65 -6.08 -11.95
C ASN A 92 -19.20 -5.72 -11.62
N VAL A 93 -18.30 -5.95 -12.58
CA VAL A 93 -16.88 -5.57 -12.50
C VAL A 93 -16.68 -4.05 -12.62
N SER A 94 -17.69 -3.32 -13.09
CA SER A 94 -17.73 -1.87 -13.26
C SER A 94 -19.00 -1.32 -12.62
N LEU A 95 -18.82 -0.53 -11.58
CA LEU A 95 -19.87 0.19 -10.86
C LEU A 95 -19.37 1.60 -10.58
N PRO A 96 -20.23 2.62 -10.64
CA PRO A 96 -19.84 3.98 -10.27
C PRO A 96 -19.40 4.04 -8.81
N PHE A 97 -18.49 4.96 -8.49
CA PHE A 97 -18.13 5.25 -7.11
C PHE A 97 -19.37 5.70 -6.33
N ASN A 98 -19.51 5.23 -5.09
CA ASN A 98 -20.60 5.62 -4.21
C ASN A 98 -20.03 6.29 -2.95
N PRO A 99 -20.21 7.61 -2.78
CA PRO A 99 -19.69 8.34 -1.62
C PRO A 99 -20.36 7.94 -0.30
N ASP A 100 -21.56 7.35 -0.32
CA ASP A 100 -22.30 6.96 0.90
C ASP A 100 -21.76 5.66 1.49
N GLN A 101 -21.25 4.77 0.65
CA GLN A 101 -20.60 3.53 1.10
C GLN A 101 -19.24 3.80 1.75
N PHE A 102 -18.69 2.80 2.43
CA PHE A 102 -17.32 2.89 2.92
C PHE A 102 -16.35 3.14 1.76
N ASN A 103 -15.43 4.08 1.93
CA ASN A 103 -14.39 4.40 0.97
C ASN A 103 -13.18 5.01 1.71
N PHE A 104 -12.03 5.10 1.04
CA PHE A 104 -10.77 5.52 1.69
C PHE A 104 -10.69 6.99 2.13
N THR A 105 -11.65 7.87 1.77
CA THR A 105 -11.71 9.22 2.36
C THR A 105 -12.28 9.20 3.78
N LYS A 106 -12.85 8.06 4.21
CA LYS A 106 -13.50 7.87 5.52
C LYS A 106 -12.67 7.04 6.51
N ILE A 107 -11.40 6.77 6.20
CA ILE A 107 -10.51 6.04 7.12
C ILE A 107 -10.20 6.86 8.37
N LYS A 108 -9.90 6.19 9.47
CA LYS A 108 -9.38 6.87 10.66
C LYS A 108 -7.95 7.36 10.39
N GLN A 109 -7.56 8.44 11.06
CA GLN A 109 -6.22 9.01 10.89
C GLN A 109 -5.08 8.05 11.28
N ASN A 110 -5.34 7.08 12.17
CA ASN A 110 -4.37 6.06 12.54
C ASN A 110 -4.27 4.89 11.53
N GLU A 111 -5.21 4.78 10.58
CA GLU A 111 -5.11 3.83 9.45
C GLU A 111 -4.17 4.37 8.36
N LEU A 112 -3.98 5.69 8.26
CA LEU A 112 -3.05 6.30 7.32
C LEU A 112 -1.60 6.09 7.80
N LEU A 113 -0.82 5.36 7.00
CA LEU A 113 0.61 5.18 7.25
C LEU A 113 1.39 6.42 6.81
N PHE A 114 1.23 6.83 5.55
CA PHE A 114 1.83 8.05 5.00
C PHE A 114 1.19 8.44 3.67
N ASN A 115 1.29 9.72 3.32
CA ASN A 115 0.95 10.23 1.99
C ASN A 115 2.15 10.17 1.05
N ILE A 116 1.88 9.96 -0.23
CA ILE A 116 2.88 9.76 -1.28
C ILE A 116 2.82 10.95 -2.23
N TYR A 117 3.93 11.66 -2.34
CA TYR A 117 4.04 12.81 -3.23
C TYR A 117 5.12 12.57 -4.28
N LYS A 118 4.80 12.94 -5.51
CA LYS A 118 5.77 13.07 -6.58
C LYS A 118 6.17 14.53 -6.71
N LYS A 119 7.47 14.81 -6.62
CA LYS A 119 8.05 16.13 -6.79
C LYS A 119 8.44 16.33 -8.25
N ASP A 120 8.09 17.50 -8.77
CA ASP A 120 8.49 17.97 -10.11
C ASP A 120 8.93 19.43 -9.99
N GLY A 121 10.24 19.68 -10.07
CA GLY A 121 10.85 20.96 -9.75
C GLY A 121 10.51 21.44 -8.33
N HIS A 122 9.78 22.56 -8.24
CA HIS A 122 9.30 23.13 -6.98
C HIS A 122 7.89 22.65 -6.57
N SER A 123 7.21 21.89 -7.43
CA SER A 123 5.86 21.38 -7.16
C SER A 123 5.89 20.03 -6.45
N ARG A 124 4.91 19.78 -5.58
CA ARG A 124 4.64 18.47 -4.96
C ARG A 124 3.19 18.09 -5.23
N THR A 125 2.99 17.00 -5.93
CA THR A 125 1.65 16.49 -6.26
C THR A 125 1.38 15.25 -5.42
N LEU A 126 0.23 15.21 -4.73
CA LEU A 126 -0.24 13.99 -4.08
C LEU A 126 -0.57 12.96 -5.16
N VAL A 127 0.15 11.85 -5.20
CA VAL A 127 -0.08 10.77 -6.16
C VAL A 127 -0.79 9.58 -5.53
N GLY A 128 -0.74 9.46 -4.20
CA GLY A 128 -1.54 8.49 -3.47
C GLY A 128 -1.29 8.49 -1.98
N SER A 129 -1.92 7.55 -1.29
CA SER A 129 -1.75 7.32 0.14
C SER A 129 -1.50 5.85 0.41
N CYS A 130 -0.61 5.58 1.37
CA CYS A 130 -0.38 4.25 1.92
C CYS A 130 -1.22 4.10 3.20
N VAL A 131 -2.12 3.14 3.21
CA VAL A 131 -3.07 2.87 4.30
C VAL A 131 -2.82 1.47 4.81
N VAL A 132 -2.83 1.26 6.13
CA VAL A 132 -2.68 -0.10 6.68
C VAL A 132 -3.88 -0.95 6.25
N ASN A 133 -3.63 -2.19 5.83
CA ASN A 133 -4.72 -3.14 5.71
C ASN A 133 -5.04 -3.68 7.11
N VAL A 134 -6.15 -3.22 7.69
CA VAL A 134 -6.62 -3.64 9.03
C VAL A 134 -6.89 -5.15 9.14
N SER A 135 -6.85 -5.89 8.04
CA SER A 135 -6.82 -7.35 8.01
C SER A 135 -5.57 -7.80 7.25
N PRO A 136 -4.38 -7.79 7.87
CA PRO A 136 -3.13 -8.15 7.21
C PRO A 136 -3.03 -9.67 6.92
N PHE A 137 -2.36 -10.10 5.84
CA PHE A 137 -1.99 -11.53 5.64
C PHE A 137 -0.49 -11.73 5.40
N ALA A 138 0.29 -10.65 5.35
CA ALA A 138 1.72 -10.66 5.14
C ALA A 138 2.32 -9.45 5.85
N LYS A 139 3.65 -9.47 6.08
CA LYS A 139 4.35 -8.32 6.66
C LYS A 139 4.15 -7.10 5.75
N CYS A 140 3.87 -5.96 6.37
CA CYS A 140 3.57 -4.71 5.68
C CYS A 140 2.39 -4.78 4.71
N HIS A 141 1.41 -5.66 4.96
CA HIS A 141 0.20 -5.67 4.17
C HIS A 141 -0.59 -4.37 4.35
N SER A 142 -0.53 -3.56 3.30
CA SER A 142 -1.05 -2.21 3.19
C SER A 142 -1.83 -2.06 1.88
N LEU A 143 -2.49 -0.92 1.73
CA LEU A 143 -3.27 -0.52 0.58
C LEU A 143 -2.65 0.76 0.01
N ILE A 144 -2.32 0.74 -1.27
CA ILE A 144 -1.95 1.92 -2.04
C ILE A 144 -3.24 2.45 -2.66
N VAL A 145 -3.62 3.66 -2.29
CA VAL A 145 -4.83 4.34 -2.77
C VAL A 145 -4.38 5.50 -3.67
N PRO A 146 -4.42 5.36 -5.01
CA PRO A 146 -4.03 6.42 -5.93
C PRO A 146 -5.01 7.58 -5.83
N ASP A 147 -4.51 8.76 -5.43
CA ASP A 147 -5.26 9.95 -5.00
C ASP A 147 -6.67 9.64 -4.41
N PRO A 148 -6.79 9.44 -3.09
CA PRO A 148 -8.06 9.13 -2.45
C PRO A 148 -9.16 10.19 -2.69
N ASN A 149 -8.78 11.45 -2.96
CA ASN A 149 -9.75 12.53 -3.14
C ASN A 149 -10.38 12.53 -4.54
N SER A 150 -9.73 11.88 -5.52
CA SER A 150 -10.29 11.67 -6.84
C SER A 150 -11.50 10.72 -6.86
N CYS A 151 -11.82 10.04 -5.73
CA CYS A 151 -13.04 9.25 -5.55
C CYS A 151 -13.31 8.27 -6.71
N ARG A 152 -12.27 7.60 -7.20
CA ARG A 152 -12.40 6.71 -8.36
C ARG A 152 -12.95 5.35 -7.95
N PRO A 153 -13.82 4.74 -8.78
CA PRO A 153 -14.28 3.38 -8.53
C PRO A 153 -13.13 2.37 -8.60
N GLN A 154 -13.34 1.15 -8.09
CA GLN A 154 -12.36 0.06 -8.11
C GLN A 154 -12.20 -0.52 -9.53
N ILE A 155 -11.66 0.29 -10.43
CA ILE A 155 -11.37 0.00 -11.83
C ILE A 155 -9.92 0.41 -12.08
N MET A 156 -9.13 -0.49 -12.67
CA MET A 156 -7.72 -0.22 -12.93
C MET A 156 -7.55 1.05 -13.77
N ALA A 157 -6.67 1.94 -13.32
CA ALA A 157 -6.38 3.21 -13.97
C ALA A 157 -4.88 3.37 -14.23
N VAL A 158 -4.54 4.18 -15.23
CA VAL A 158 -3.15 4.40 -15.67
C VAL A 158 -2.26 4.90 -14.54
N ASP A 159 -2.76 5.81 -13.72
CA ASP A 159 -2.00 6.38 -12.61
C ASP A 159 -1.86 5.40 -11.44
N GLY A 160 -2.85 4.52 -11.20
CA GLY A 160 -2.71 3.39 -10.29
C GLY A 160 -1.61 2.41 -10.72
N ILE A 161 -1.54 2.09 -12.02
CA ILE A 161 -0.46 1.25 -12.59
C ILE A 161 0.89 1.96 -12.44
N LYS A 162 0.98 3.24 -12.84
CA LYS A 162 2.21 4.02 -12.73
C LYS A 162 2.71 4.10 -11.29
N LEU A 163 1.84 4.44 -10.35
CA LEU A 163 2.18 4.51 -8.93
C LEU A 163 2.68 3.15 -8.42
N ALA A 164 2.01 2.05 -8.79
CA ALA A 164 2.44 0.71 -8.40
C ALA A 164 3.84 0.35 -8.92
N LEU A 165 4.15 0.69 -10.17
CA LEU A 165 5.45 0.44 -10.80
C LEU A 165 6.54 1.33 -10.22
N GLU A 166 6.25 2.61 -9.98
CA GLU A 166 7.18 3.56 -9.37
C GLU A 166 7.55 3.13 -7.95
N LEU A 167 6.58 2.77 -7.11
CA LEU A 167 6.87 2.26 -5.76
C LEU A 167 7.64 0.93 -5.76
N GLN A 168 7.36 0.04 -6.72
CA GLN A 168 8.14 -1.19 -6.88
C GLN A 168 9.59 -0.91 -7.29
N ALA A 169 9.81 0.07 -8.17
CA ALA A 169 11.16 0.49 -8.56
C ALA A 169 11.92 1.12 -7.38
N LEU A 170 11.24 1.96 -6.59
CA LEU A 170 11.82 2.62 -5.42
C LEU A 170 12.11 1.68 -4.25
N SER A 171 11.47 0.49 -4.22
CA SER A 171 11.75 -0.52 -3.22
C SER A 171 13.07 -1.23 -3.48
N ARG A 172 13.91 -1.30 -2.45
CA ARG A 172 15.17 -2.08 -2.44
C ARG A 172 14.92 -3.55 -2.11
N ASN A 173 13.72 -3.88 -1.63
CA ASN A 173 13.33 -5.23 -1.29
C ASN A 173 12.55 -5.90 -2.44
N LYS A 174 13.22 -6.79 -3.16
CA LYS A 174 12.69 -7.55 -4.30
C LYS A 174 11.48 -8.45 -3.99
N THR A 175 11.09 -8.57 -2.73
CA THR A 175 9.88 -9.31 -2.32
C THR A 175 8.64 -8.43 -2.26
N LEU A 176 8.76 -7.11 -2.41
CA LEU A 176 7.60 -6.22 -2.49
C LEU A 176 6.76 -6.58 -3.71
N VAL A 177 5.46 -6.76 -3.48
CA VAL A 177 4.49 -7.01 -4.55
C VAL A 177 3.30 -6.08 -4.41
N THR A 178 2.79 -5.64 -5.56
CA THR A 178 1.55 -4.88 -5.65
C THR A 178 0.51 -5.70 -6.40
N VAL A 179 -0.71 -5.82 -5.85
CA VAL A 179 -1.78 -6.66 -6.40
C VAL A 179 -3.07 -5.88 -6.53
N PHE A 180 -3.73 -6.00 -7.67
CA PHE A 180 -5.07 -5.42 -7.88
C PHE A 180 -6.13 -6.52 -7.90
N ASN A 181 -7.17 -6.32 -7.10
CA ASN A 181 -8.38 -7.12 -7.12
C ASN A 181 -9.48 -6.29 -7.77
N SER A 182 -10.12 -6.78 -8.83
CA SER A 182 -11.27 -6.12 -9.43
C SER A 182 -12.53 -6.33 -8.58
N MET A 183 -13.57 -5.54 -8.82
CA MET A 183 -14.93 -5.94 -8.42
C MET A 183 -15.27 -7.29 -9.06
N CYS A 184 -15.99 -8.15 -8.32
CA CYS A 184 -16.16 -9.58 -8.62
C CYS A 184 -14.87 -10.43 -8.62
N GLY A 185 -13.69 -9.81 -8.55
CA GLY A 185 -12.38 -10.45 -8.41
C GLY A 185 -11.80 -10.28 -7.00
N GLN A 186 -12.63 -10.52 -5.96
CA GLN A 186 -12.25 -10.45 -4.54
C GLN A 186 -11.92 -9.05 -3.97
N ALA A 187 -12.21 -7.95 -4.68
CA ALA A 187 -12.21 -6.63 -4.04
C ALA A 187 -13.28 -6.56 -2.93
N SER A 188 -13.03 -5.76 -1.89
CA SER A 188 -13.97 -5.54 -0.78
C SER A 188 -14.57 -4.14 -0.72
N VAL A 189 -14.00 -3.18 -1.46
CA VAL A 189 -14.35 -1.76 -1.43
C VAL A 189 -14.37 -1.23 -2.86
N ASN A 190 -15.43 -0.50 -3.25
CA ASN A 190 -15.49 0.24 -4.51
C ASN A 190 -14.84 1.63 -4.39
N HIS A 191 -13.52 1.64 -4.27
CA HIS A 191 -12.69 2.84 -4.35
C HIS A 191 -11.30 2.36 -4.78
N LEU A 192 -10.75 2.87 -5.90
CA LEU A 192 -9.46 2.45 -6.47
C LEU A 192 -8.37 2.26 -5.40
N HIS A 193 -7.94 1.02 -5.23
CA HIS A 193 -6.82 0.63 -4.37
C HIS A 193 -6.10 -0.58 -4.93
N LEU A 194 -4.82 -0.69 -4.57
CA LEU A 194 -4.00 -1.85 -4.79
C LEU A 194 -3.49 -2.36 -3.43
N HIS A 195 -3.38 -3.67 -3.29
CA HIS A 195 -2.68 -4.28 -2.16
C HIS A 195 -1.18 -4.13 -2.35
N CYS A 196 -0.45 -3.93 -1.26
CA CYS A 196 1.01 -3.86 -1.23
C CYS A 196 1.51 -4.64 -0.01
N TYR A 197 2.48 -5.54 -0.18
CA TYR A 197 3.05 -6.34 0.91
C TYR A 197 4.38 -6.96 0.49
N TYR A 198 5.18 -7.41 1.47
CA TYR A 198 6.35 -8.24 1.19
C TYR A 198 5.95 -9.71 1.11
N MET A 199 6.31 -10.38 0.02
CA MET A 199 6.12 -11.82 -0.15
C MET A 199 6.81 -12.56 1.00
N PRO A 200 6.07 -13.39 1.76
CA PRO A 200 6.63 -14.14 2.87
C PRO A 200 7.77 -15.05 2.41
N LYS A 201 8.89 -15.04 3.14
CA LYS A 201 9.95 -16.04 2.96
C LYS A 201 9.46 -17.38 3.50
N ILE A 202 9.59 -18.43 2.69
CA ILE A 202 9.23 -19.78 3.08
C ILE A 202 10.52 -20.56 3.18
N ASN A 203 10.99 -20.74 4.42
CA ASN A 203 12.09 -21.63 4.72
C ASN A 203 11.66 -23.05 4.30
N GLY A 204 12.52 -23.72 3.54
CA GLY A 204 12.28 -25.06 3.00
C GLY A 204 12.30 -26.12 4.07
#